data_AF-A0A0M9GAU6-F1
#
_entry.id   AF-A0A0M9GAU6-F1
#
_cell.length_a   1.000
_cell.length_b   1.000
_cell.length_c   1.000
_cell.angle_alpha   90.00
_cell.angle_beta   90.00
_cell.angle_gamma   90.00
#
_symmetry.space_group_name_H-M   'P 1'
#
loop_
_entity.id
_entity.type
_entity.pdbx_description
1 polymer ?
#
loop_
_entity_poly.entity_id
_entity_poly.type
_entity_poly.pdbx_seq_one_letter_code
_entity_poly.pdbx_strand_id
1 'polypeptide(L)'
;MSAETFRERTLATQYQPRQSLPPNFSDVLKEYAREVLRSQPEDILEWSAAYFKALALETDPLQAKEPPADHYMPVVEDPDREMLANKMVKVFSSMDPDGRGRLPLSAVRRALQSGFELTEQQVLYLLTASFTVIDDEDSAAASIEYNAFAYAAVRTVQFFQQHHLEFEVDGADNATVHGMNRTDVEQGFLRIFRLLDEAGTCRLLFQDFKSALENAPYHLTRRDIRVLCIECVASPGAKDGESEGEKDEVAAGAQVEVEYEQELPHMFDRLQLAEAFTLFEEEEDEN
;
A
#
# COMPACT_ATOMS: atom_id res chain seq x y z
N MET A 1 -1.84 31.88 -25.43
CA MET A 1 -1.92 31.99 -23.96
C MET A 1 -3.37 31.75 -23.59
N SER A 2 -3.70 30.52 -23.21
CA SER A 2 -5.09 30.11 -22.96
C SER A 2 -5.49 30.57 -21.57
N ALA A 3 -6.61 31.29 -21.51
CA ALA A 3 -7.21 31.73 -20.26
C ALA A 3 -7.99 30.54 -19.66
N GLU A 4 -7.39 29.87 -18.68
CA GLU A 4 -8.12 28.95 -17.80
C GLU A 4 -9.18 29.74 -17.03
N THR A 5 -10.43 29.64 -17.47
CA THR A 5 -11.56 30.24 -16.76
C THR A 5 -11.87 29.42 -15.51
N PHE A 6 -11.96 30.12 -14.38
CA PHE A 6 -12.32 29.72 -13.01
C PHE A 6 -13.54 28.76 -12.84
N ARG A 7 -14.25 28.43 -13.93
CA ARG A 7 -15.42 27.54 -13.97
C ARG A 7 -15.09 26.04 -13.98
N GLU A 8 -13.86 25.65 -14.34
CA GLU A 8 -13.46 24.23 -14.32
C GLU A 8 -13.19 23.70 -12.90
N ARG A 9 -13.21 24.57 -11.88
CA ARG A 9 -12.99 24.19 -10.47
C ARG A 9 -14.21 23.62 -9.73
N THR A 10 -15.39 23.52 -10.33
CA THR A 10 -16.62 23.33 -9.54
C THR A 10 -17.44 22.07 -9.80
N LEU A 11 -16.88 21.02 -10.41
CA LEU A 11 -17.50 19.67 -10.37
C LEU A 11 -16.83 18.75 -9.33
N ALA A 12 -15.52 18.95 -9.09
CA ALA A 12 -14.70 18.15 -8.18
C ALA A 12 -14.98 18.39 -6.67
N THR A 13 -15.70 19.45 -6.31
CA THR A 13 -15.98 19.80 -4.90
C THR A 13 -17.38 19.40 -4.44
N GLN A 14 -18.18 18.79 -5.32
CA GLN A 14 -19.63 18.69 -5.10
C GLN A 14 -20.04 17.46 -4.26
N TYR A 15 -19.16 16.46 -4.08
CA TYR A 15 -19.52 15.17 -3.48
C TYR A 15 -18.55 14.64 -2.42
N GLN A 16 -17.60 15.46 -1.96
CA GLN A 16 -16.71 15.10 -0.85
C GLN A 16 -17.30 15.62 0.48
N PRO A 17 -17.45 14.79 1.53
CA PRO A 17 -17.62 15.33 2.88
C PRO A 17 -16.33 16.09 3.21
N ARG A 18 -16.41 17.42 3.34
CA ARG A 18 -15.28 18.24 3.77
C ARG A 18 -14.88 17.74 5.16
N GLN A 19 -13.70 17.16 5.31
CA GLN A 19 -13.13 16.91 6.62
C GLN A 19 -13.15 18.24 7.39
N SER A 20 -13.96 18.30 8.45
CA SER A 20 -14.11 19.53 9.22
C SER A 20 -12.88 19.68 10.10
N LEU A 21 -11.98 20.57 9.72
CA LEU A 21 -10.91 20.99 10.62
C LEU A 21 -11.54 21.51 11.92
N PRO A 22 -10.96 21.19 13.09
CA PRO A 22 -11.42 21.76 14.35
C PRO A 22 -11.43 23.30 14.26
N PRO A 23 -12.43 23.97 14.85
CA PRO A 23 -12.66 25.40 14.67
C PRO A 23 -11.48 26.29 15.10
N ASN A 24 -10.52 25.76 15.87
CA ASN A 24 -9.37 26.49 16.40
C ASN A 24 -8.01 26.05 15.83
N PHE A 25 -7.98 25.11 14.88
CA PHE A 25 -6.72 24.51 14.39
C PHE A 25 -5.75 25.54 13.80
N SER A 26 -6.26 26.48 13.00
CA SER A 26 -5.44 27.52 12.36
C SER A 26 -4.78 28.45 13.38
N ASP A 27 -5.43 28.71 14.50
CA ASP A 27 -4.95 29.65 15.50
C ASP A 27 -3.92 29.00 16.42
N VAL A 28 -4.12 27.73 16.79
CA VAL A 28 -3.12 26.92 17.51
C VAL A 28 -1.80 26.85 16.75
N LEU A 29 -1.83 26.63 15.43
CA LEU A 29 -0.61 26.58 14.62
C LEU A 29 0.10 27.93 14.53
N LYS A 30 -0.64 29.05 14.48
CA LYS A 30 -0.05 30.39 14.47
C LYS A 30 0.62 30.72 15.79
N GLU A 31 0.01 30.33 16.91
CA GLU A 31 0.57 30.53 18.25
C GLU A 31 1.81 29.68 18.47
N TYR A 32 1.76 28.41 18.09
CA TYR A 32 2.92 27.52 18.07
C TYR A 32 4.07 28.11 17.25
N ALA A 33 3.82 28.51 16.00
CA ALA A 33 4.85 29.06 15.13
C ALA A 33 5.46 30.36 15.70
N ARG A 34 4.63 31.23 16.31
CA ARG A 34 5.11 32.43 16.99
C ARG A 34 6.01 32.08 18.17
N GLU A 35 5.66 31.04 18.92
CA GLU A 35 6.37 30.68 20.14
C GLU A 35 7.69 29.96 19.85
N VAL A 36 7.77 29.14 18.80
CA VAL A 36 9.04 28.59 18.26
C VAL A 36 9.98 29.72 17.83
N LEU A 37 9.47 30.71 17.10
CA LEU A 37 10.28 31.85 16.63
C LEU A 37 10.79 32.73 17.79
N ARG A 38 10.07 32.74 18.92
CA ARG A 38 10.42 33.50 20.12
C ARG A 38 11.44 32.77 20.99
N SER A 39 11.28 31.46 21.16
CA SER A 39 12.15 30.64 22.01
C SER A 39 13.42 30.19 21.31
N GLN A 40 13.43 30.14 19.97
CA GLN A 40 14.53 29.63 19.14
C GLN A 40 15.19 28.39 19.76
N PRO A 41 14.42 27.31 19.95
CA PRO A 41 14.93 26.13 20.63
C PRO A 41 15.96 25.43 19.73
N GLU A 42 16.99 24.88 20.38
CA GLU A 42 18.06 24.14 19.68
C GLU A 42 17.52 22.82 19.10
N ASP A 43 16.60 22.16 19.82
CA ASP A 43 15.81 21.04 19.33
C ASP A 43 14.33 21.43 19.21
N ILE A 44 13.90 21.68 17.98
CA ILE A 44 12.51 22.03 17.68
C ILE A 44 11.56 20.88 18.00
N LEU A 45 11.94 19.62 17.77
CA LEU A 45 11.03 18.48 17.92
C LEU A 45 10.71 18.23 19.39
N GLU A 46 11.73 18.20 20.25
CA GLU A 46 11.55 18.06 21.69
C GLU A 46 10.74 19.22 22.27
N TRP A 47 11.06 20.44 21.84
CA TRP A 47 10.36 21.64 22.28
C TRP A 47 8.89 21.65 21.86
N SER A 48 8.60 21.20 20.63
CA SER A 48 7.23 21.12 20.10
C SER A 48 6.37 20.12 20.86
N ALA A 49 6.93 18.95 21.16
CA ALA A 49 6.26 17.94 21.97
C ALA A 49 5.91 18.48 23.35
N ALA A 50 6.84 19.19 23.99
CA ALA A 50 6.60 19.84 25.28
C ALA A 50 5.54 20.95 25.19
N TYR A 51 5.58 21.79 24.13
CA TYR A 51 4.63 22.87 23.91
C TYR A 51 3.19 22.35 23.75
N PHE A 52 2.97 21.38 22.85
CA PHE A 52 1.63 20.83 22.64
C PHE A 52 1.14 20.00 23.82
N LYS A 53 2.04 19.33 24.57
CA LYS A 53 1.70 18.70 25.84
C LYS A 53 1.17 19.74 26.83
N ALA A 54 1.88 20.85 27.01
CA ALA A 54 1.44 21.93 27.91
C ALA A 54 0.10 22.54 27.47
N LEU A 55 -0.08 22.77 26.18
CA LEU A 55 -1.32 23.33 25.63
C LEU A 55 -2.53 22.39 25.80
N ALA A 56 -2.32 21.08 25.64
CA ALA A 56 -3.34 20.06 25.89
C ALA A 56 -3.73 20.00 27.38
N LEU A 57 -2.75 20.14 28.29
CA LEU A 57 -2.99 20.18 29.73
C LEU A 57 -3.85 21.39 30.15
N GLU A 58 -3.67 22.53 29.49
CA GLU A 58 -4.38 23.78 29.77
C GLU A 58 -5.82 23.78 29.24
N THR A 59 -6.07 23.10 28.12
CA THR A 59 -7.36 23.13 27.42
C THR A 59 -8.39 22.14 27.99
N ASP A 60 -7.97 20.98 28.48
CA ASP A 60 -8.85 20.02 29.18
C ASP A 60 -8.08 19.17 30.22
N PRO A 61 -8.27 19.42 31.54
CA PRO A 61 -7.56 18.71 32.61
C PRO A 61 -7.90 17.20 32.70
N LEU A 62 -8.89 16.69 31.96
CA LEU A 62 -9.20 15.25 31.89
C LEU A 62 -8.48 14.52 30.76
N GLN A 63 -8.11 15.22 29.66
CA GLN A 63 -7.15 14.72 28.66
C GLN A 63 -5.69 14.88 29.14
N ALA A 64 -5.51 15.73 30.17
CA ALA A 64 -4.26 16.12 30.77
C ALA A 64 -3.71 15.17 31.84
N LYS A 65 -4.20 13.94 31.94
CA LYS A 65 -3.43 12.96 32.72
C LYS A 65 -2.12 12.80 31.98
N GLU A 66 -1.01 12.99 32.69
CA GLU A 66 0.22 12.39 32.23
C GLU A 66 -0.15 10.99 31.77
N PRO A 67 0.20 10.63 30.52
CA PRO A 67 0.31 9.23 30.18
C PRO A 67 1.03 8.60 31.39
N PRO A 68 0.45 7.64 32.15
CA PRO A 68 1.18 7.02 33.25
C PRO A 68 2.59 6.67 32.78
N ALA A 69 3.58 6.49 33.66
CA ALA A 69 4.88 5.99 33.19
C ALA A 69 4.74 4.71 32.32
N ASP A 70 3.58 4.04 32.43
CA ASP A 70 3.02 3.01 31.54
C ASP A 70 2.35 3.52 30.23
N HIS A 71 2.71 4.68 29.68
CA HIS A 71 2.34 5.12 28.33
C HIS A 71 3.57 5.44 27.46
N TYR A 72 4.79 5.30 28.00
CA TYR A 72 5.55 4.16 27.49
C TYR A 72 4.85 2.93 28.07
N MET A 73 3.77 2.48 27.43
CA MET A 73 3.66 1.04 27.35
C MET A 73 4.91 0.71 26.53
N PRO A 74 5.96 0.06 27.06
CA PRO A 74 6.47 -1.02 26.23
C PRO A 74 5.17 -1.73 25.85
N VAL A 75 4.82 -1.78 24.56
CA VAL A 75 3.85 -2.77 24.07
C VAL A 75 4.15 -3.95 24.94
N VAL A 76 3.26 -4.33 25.88
CA VAL A 76 3.52 -5.51 26.71
C VAL A 76 3.88 -6.50 25.65
N GLU A 77 5.16 -6.90 25.61
CA GLU A 77 5.68 -7.74 24.54
C GLU A 77 4.77 -8.94 24.70
N ASP A 78 3.73 -8.98 23.87
CA ASP A 78 2.70 -9.97 23.98
C ASP A 78 3.51 -11.20 23.65
N PRO A 79 3.82 -12.04 24.64
CA PRO A 79 4.85 -13.05 24.47
C PRO A 79 4.41 -13.97 23.33
N ASP A 80 3.11 -14.09 23.09
CA ASP A 80 2.53 -14.81 21.97
C ASP A 80 2.81 -14.10 20.63
N ARG A 81 2.75 -12.76 20.56
CA ARG A 81 3.17 -11.99 19.37
C ARG A 81 4.67 -12.06 19.14
N GLU A 82 5.49 -11.92 20.16
CA GLU A 82 6.95 -12.03 19.98
C GLU A 82 7.32 -13.44 19.50
N MET A 83 6.71 -14.47 20.08
CA MET A 83 6.85 -15.85 19.63
C MET A 83 6.36 -16.03 18.19
N LEU A 84 5.24 -15.40 17.80
CA LEU A 84 4.71 -15.45 16.44
C LEU A 84 5.63 -14.74 15.44
N ALA A 85 6.14 -13.55 15.75
CA ALA A 85 7.09 -12.82 14.92
C ALA A 85 8.38 -13.64 14.74
N ASN A 86 8.91 -14.20 15.82
CA ASN A 86 10.08 -15.08 15.77
C ASN A 86 9.80 -16.36 14.95
N LYS A 87 8.58 -16.91 15.01
CA LYS A 87 8.14 -18.01 14.14
C LYS A 87 8.10 -17.56 12.67
N MET A 88 7.57 -16.38 12.36
CA MET A 88 7.56 -15.80 11.01
C MET A 88 8.98 -15.66 10.46
N VAL A 89 9.88 -15.04 11.21
CA VAL A 89 11.30 -14.91 10.84
C VAL A 89 11.94 -16.29 10.60
N LYS A 90 11.66 -17.27 11.45
CA LYS A 90 12.17 -18.64 11.28
C LYS A 90 11.65 -19.32 10.01
N VAL A 91 10.36 -19.16 9.68
CA VAL A 91 9.78 -19.70 8.45
C VAL A 91 10.40 -19.02 7.23
N PHE A 92 10.50 -17.69 7.22
CA PHE A 92 11.10 -16.95 6.12
C PHE A 92 12.59 -17.27 5.92
N SER A 93 13.38 -17.29 7.00
CA SER A 93 14.80 -17.65 6.91
C SER A 93 15.04 -19.07 6.40
N SER A 94 14.11 -20.02 6.62
CA SER A 94 14.21 -21.36 6.02
C SER A 94 14.07 -21.36 4.49
N MET A 95 13.50 -20.30 3.91
CA MET A 95 13.35 -20.08 2.47
C MET A 95 14.46 -19.19 1.89
N ASP A 96 15.35 -18.66 2.73
CA ASP A 96 16.52 -17.86 2.35
C ASP A 96 17.81 -18.60 2.73
N PRO A 97 18.21 -19.63 1.96
CA PRO A 97 19.41 -20.41 2.26
C PRO A 97 20.70 -19.58 2.17
N ASP A 98 20.65 -18.46 1.44
CA ASP A 98 21.78 -17.56 1.26
C ASP A 98 21.92 -16.56 2.42
N GLY A 99 20.91 -16.46 3.30
CA GLY A 99 20.91 -15.56 4.45
C GLY A 99 21.00 -14.08 4.08
N ARG A 100 20.44 -13.70 2.93
CA ARG A 100 20.42 -12.32 2.43
C ARG A 100 19.49 -11.41 3.24
N GLY A 101 18.60 -11.97 4.05
CA GLY A 101 17.60 -11.22 4.81
C GLY A 101 16.41 -10.76 3.97
N ARG A 102 16.31 -11.25 2.72
CA ARG A 102 15.31 -10.81 1.74
C ARG A 102 14.72 -12.00 1.00
N LEU A 103 13.42 -11.92 0.72
CA LEU A 103 12.70 -12.94 -0.04
C LEU A 103 11.89 -12.30 -1.17
N PRO A 104 11.74 -12.98 -2.32
CA PRO A 104 10.80 -12.55 -3.35
C PRO A 104 9.36 -12.65 -2.84
N LEU A 105 8.44 -11.82 -3.36
CA LEU A 105 7.04 -11.83 -2.94
C LEU A 105 6.39 -13.22 -3.04
N SER A 106 6.74 -14.02 -4.06
CA SER A 106 6.21 -15.37 -4.24
C SER A 106 6.59 -16.32 -3.10
N ALA A 107 7.78 -16.17 -2.52
CA ALA A 107 8.21 -16.93 -1.36
C ALA A 107 7.49 -16.48 -0.09
N VAL A 108 7.34 -15.16 0.12
CA VAL A 108 6.59 -14.60 1.25
C VAL A 108 5.12 -15.03 1.19
N ARG A 109 4.48 -14.93 0.02
CA ARG A 109 3.10 -15.39 -0.22
C ARG A 109 2.94 -16.86 0.17
N ARG A 110 3.81 -17.73 -0.35
CA ARG A 110 3.78 -19.18 -0.05
C ARG A 110 3.96 -19.45 1.45
N ALA A 111 4.88 -18.76 2.11
CA ALA A 111 5.11 -18.90 3.54
C ALA A 111 3.89 -18.49 4.37
N LEU A 112 3.23 -17.39 4.03
CA LEU A 112 2.03 -16.93 4.72
C LEU A 112 0.84 -17.88 4.51
N GLN A 113 0.62 -18.37 3.28
CA GLN A 113 -0.47 -19.32 2.99
C GLN A 113 -0.25 -20.68 3.68
N SER A 114 0.93 -21.26 3.52
CA SER A 114 1.20 -22.64 4.00
C SER A 114 1.68 -22.71 5.44
N GLY A 115 2.41 -21.70 5.92
CA GLY A 115 3.00 -21.67 7.25
C GLY A 115 2.14 -20.98 8.31
N PHE A 116 1.23 -20.10 7.87
CA PHE A 116 0.35 -19.32 8.74
C PHE A 116 -1.14 -19.49 8.42
N GLU A 117 -1.48 -20.36 7.46
CA GLU A 117 -2.86 -20.74 7.11
C GLU A 117 -3.72 -19.54 6.71
N LEU A 118 -3.11 -18.52 6.11
CA LEU A 118 -3.80 -17.32 5.64
C LEU A 118 -4.42 -17.55 4.25
N THR A 119 -5.58 -16.95 4.00
CA THR A 119 -6.22 -16.94 2.68
C THR A 119 -5.45 -16.07 1.69
N GLU A 120 -5.74 -16.21 0.39
CA GLU A 120 -5.09 -15.39 -0.63
C GLU A 120 -5.36 -13.88 -0.42
N GLN A 121 -6.59 -13.50 -0.07
CA GLN A 121 -6.95 -12.12 0.18
C GLN A 121 -6.24 -11.56 1.43
N GLN A 122 -6.14 -12.34 2.51
CA GLN A 122 -5.41 -11.93 3.72
C GLN A 122 -3.92 -11.71 3.44
N VAL A 123 -3.32 -12.57 2.61
CA VAL A 123 -1.94 -12.40 2.19
C VAL A 123 -1.77 -11.18 1.30
N LEU A 124 -2.68 -10.96 0.35
CA LEU A 124 -2.66 -9.77 -0.49
C LEU A 124 -2.85 -8.48 0.33
N TYR A 125 -3.70 -8.49 1.35
CA TYR A 125 -3.81 -7.42 2.33
C TYR A 125 -2.44 -7.11 2.94
N LEU A 126 -1.75 -8.11 3.49
CA LEU A 126 -0.43 -7.92 4.11
C LEU A 126 0.60 -7.36 3.12
N LEU A 127 0.63 -7.86 1.89
CA LEU A 127 1.60 -7.43 0.88
C LEU A 127 1.35 -6.01 0.35
N THR A 128 0.12 -5.51 0.50
CA THR A 128 -0.30 -4.18 0.03
C THR A 128 -0.41 -3.15 1.14
N ALA A 129 -0.35 -3.59 2.40
CA ALA A 129 -0.39 -2.76 3.60
C ALA A 129 0.71 -1.69 3.61
N SER A 130 0.41 -0.57 4.27
CA SER A 130 1.29 0.61 4.36
C SER A 130 2.65 0.30 5.00
N PHE A 131 2.70 -0.64 5.95
CA PHE A 131 3.93 -1.08 6.60
C PHE A 131 4.81 -1.98 5.74
N THR A 132 4.28 -2.56 4.66
CA THR A 132 5.06 -3.47 3.80
C THR A 132 5.89 -2.66 2.83
N VAL A 133 7.21 -2.77 2.96
CA VAL A 133 8.18 -2.17 2.05
C VAL A 133 8.62 -3.22 1.04
N ILE A 134 8.36 -2.94 -0.23
CA ILE A 134 8.78 -3.76 -1.36
C ILE A 134 9.92 -3.03 -2.06
N ASP A 135 11.03 -3.73 -2.26
CA ASP A 135 12.15 -3.25 -3.05
C ASP A 135 12.00 -3.76 -4.49
N ASP A 136 11.70 -2.84 -5.40
CA ASP A 136 11.46 -3.05 -6.83
C ASP A 136 12.42 -2.24 -7.73
N GLU A 137 13.45 -1.60 -7.17
CA GLU A 137 14.33 -0.66 -7.88
C GLU A 137 15.28 -1.34 -8.88
N ASP A 138 15.77 -2.56 -8.59
CA ASP A 138 16.91 -3.15 -9.32
C ASP A 138 16.68 -4.56 -9.90
N SER A 139 15.50 -5.17 -9.72
CA SER A 139 15.24 -6.55 -10.15
C SER A 139 13.82 -6.76 -10.63
N ALA A 140 13.67 -7.53 -11.71
CA ALA A 140 12.40 -8.08 -12.18
C ALA A 140 11.60 -8.80 -11.07
N ALA A 141 12.27 -9.22 -9.99
CA ALA A 141 11.66 -9.86 -8.84
C ALA A 141 11.65 -8.90 -7.65
N ALA A 142 10.52 -8.21 -7.47
CA ALA A 142 10.22 -7.45 -6.26
C ALA A 142 10.45 -8.32 -5.01
N SER A 143 11.10 -7.73 -3.99
CA SER A 143 11.54 -8.44 -2.79
C SER A 143 11.21 -7.70 -1.50
N ILE A 144 11.14 -8.43 -0.39
CA ILE A 144 10.80 -7.91 0.94
C ILE A 144 11.89 -8.31 1.93
N GLU A 145 12.32 -7.35 2.77
CA GLU A 145 13.14 -7.63 3.94
C GLU A 145 12.28 -8.29 5.03
N TYR A 146 12.43 -9.61 5.15
CA TYR A 146 11.45 -10.42 5.89
C TYR A 146 11.51 -10.24 7.41
N ASN A 147 12.63 -9.74 7.96
CA ASN A 147 12.73 -9.45 9.39
C ASN A 147 11.83 -8.27 9.76
N ALA A 148 12.03 -7.12 9.10
CA ALA A 148 11.20 -5.93 9.31
C ALA A 148 9.72 -6.22 9.02
N PHE A 149 9.44 -6.94 7.92
CA PHE A 149 8.08 -7.35 7.58
C PHE A 149 7.44 -8.23 8.65
N ALA A 150 8.15 -9.22 9.20
CA ALA A 150 7.60 -10.12 10.22
C ALA A 150 7.14 -9.36 11.47
N TYR A 151 7.95 -8.44 11.98
CA TYR A 151 7.58 -7.64 13.16
C TYR A 151 6.46 -6.63 12.87
N ALA A 152 6.41 -6.06 11.67
CA ALA A 152 5.34 -5.16 11.29
C ALA A 152 3.99 -5.88 11.08
N ALA A 153 4.01 -7.06 10.46
CA ALA A 153 2.82 -7.82 10.09
C ALA A 153 2.22 -8.65 11.24
N VAL A 154 2.97 -8.88 12.33
CA VAL A 154 2.60 -9.88 13.35
C VAL A 154 1.23 -9.66 13.97
N ARG A 155 0.84 -8.41 14.22
CA ARG A 155 -0.46 -8.06 14.80
C ARG A 155 -1.60 -8.49 13.87
N THR A 156 -1.49 -8.17 12.58
CA THR A 156 -2.49 -8.51 11.57
C THR A 156 -2.55 -10.01 11.33
N VAL A 157 -1.39 -10.70 11.29
CA VAL A 157 -1.36 -12.18 11.15
C VAL A 157 -2.07 -12.84 12.33
N GLN A 158 -1.80 -12.40 13.56
CA GLN A 158 -2.47 -12.90 14.75
C GLN A 158 -3.98 -12.66 14.67
N PHE A 159 -4.40 -11.47 14.25
CA PHE A 159 -5.81 -11.11 14.09
C PHE A 159 -6.53 -12.05 13.11
N PHE A 160 -5.97 -12.26 11.91
CA PHE A 160 -6.57 -13.15 10.91
C PHE A 160 -6.69 -14.59 11.39
N GLN A 161 -5.70 -15.10 12.14
CA GLN A 161 -5.75 -16.44 12.71
C GLN A 161 -6.83 -16.61 13.79
N GLN A 162 -7.18 -15.54 14.49
CA GLN A 162 -8.16 -15.57 15.58
C GLN A 162 -9.60 -15.30 15.11
N HIS A 163 -9.76 -14.41 14.12
CA HIS A 163 -11.07 -13.90 13.73
C HIS A 163 -11.61 -14.48 12.43
N HIS A 164 -10.80 -15.24 11.67
CA HIS A 164 -11.20 -15.86 10.39
C HIS A 164 -11.89 -14.88 9.42
N LEU A 165 -11.40 -13.63 9.37
CA LEU A 165 -11.94 -12.61 8.46
C LEU A 165 -11.74 -13.03 7.01
N GLU A 166 -12.80 -13.00 6.21
CA GLU A 166 -12.74 -13.14 4.76
C GLU A 166 -13.07 -11.81 4.09
N PHE A 167 -12.27 -11.43 3.10
CA PHE A 167 -12.55 -10.27 2.28
C PHE A 167 -13.41 -10.68 1.10
N GLU A 168 -14.55 -10.03 0.95
CA GLU A 168 -15.49 -10.29 -0.14
C GLU A 168 -15.46 -9.16 -1.17
N VAL A 169 -15.76 -9.52 -2.41
CA VAL A 169 -15.90 -8.59 -3.53
C VAL A 169 -17.37 -8.55 -3.92
N ASP A 170 -17.93 -7.35 -4.10
CA ASP A 170 -19.32 -7.19 -4.50
C ASP A 170 -19.50 -7.55 -5.98
N GLY A 171 -20.06 -8.74 -6.22
CA GLY A 171 -20.36 -9.26 -7.54
C GLY A 171 -21.65 -8.72 -8.17
N ALA A 172 -22.32 -7.74 -7.54
CA ALA A 172 -23.52 -7.14 -8.09
C ALA A 172 -23.22 -6.32 -9.36
N ASP A 173 -24.12 -6.37 -10.36
CA ASP A 173 -23.98 -5.65 -11.63
C ASP A 173 -23.91 -4.11 -11.46
N ASN A 174 -24.41 -3.59 -10.34
CA ASN A 174 -24.42 -2.17 -9.99
C ASN A 174 -23.30 -1.77 -9.03
N ALA A 175 -22.38 -2.68 -8.69
CA ALA A 175 -21.23 -2.37 -7.87
C ALA A 175 -20.36 -1.31 -8.56
N THR A 176 -19.78 -0.43 -7.76
CA THR A 176 -18.88 0.62 -8.25
C THR A 176 -17.66 0.72 -7.37
N VAL A 177 -16.51 0.98 -7.97
CA VAL A 177 -15.27 1.33 -7.27
C VAL A 177 -14.75 2.64 -7.82
N HIS A 178 -14.39 3.58 -6.94
CA HIS A 178 -14.08 4.97 -7.33
C HIS A 178 -15.16 5.62 -8.23
N GLY A 179 -16.43 5.21 -8.09
CA GLY A 179 -17.55 5.71 -8.89
C GLY A 179 -17.62 5.16 -10.33
N MET A 180 -16.82 4.15 -10.67
CA MET A 180 -16.84 3.46 -11.96
C MET A 180 -17.42 2.06 -11.79
N ASN A 181 -18.24 1.61 -12.75
CA ASN A 181 -18.63 0.19 -12.82
C ASN A 181 -17.54 -0.64 -13.52
N ARG A 182 -17.70 -1.96 -13.56
CA ARG A 182 -16.76 -2.89 -14.21
C ARG A 182 -16.44 -2.51 -15.66
N THR A 183 -17.47 -2.17 -16.44
CA THR A 183 -17.30 -1.82 -17.86
C THR A 183 -16.48 -0.53 -18.01
N ASP A 184 -16.74 0.46 -17.15
CA ASP A 184 -16.02 1.74 -17.18
C ASP A 184 -14.53 1.55 -16.83
N VAL A 185 -14.22 0.71 -15.84
CA VAL A 185 -12.83 0.35 -15.49
C VAL A 185 -12.15 -0.36 -16.66
N GLU A 186 -12.75 -1.42 -17.20
CA GLU A 186 -12.18 -2.19 -18.31
C GLU A 186 -11.95 -1.32 -19.55
N GLN A 187 -12.94 -0.55 -20.00
CA GLN A 187 -12.82 0.28 -21.20
C GLN A 187 -11.90 1.49 -20.97
N GLY A 188 -11.88 2.03 -19.75
CA GLY A 188 -11.00 3.12 -19.36
C GLY A 188 -9.53 2.74 -19.49
N PHE A 189 -9.13 1.67 -18.79
CA PHE A 189 -7.75 1.18 -18.83
C PHE A 189 -7.37 0.59 -20.20
N LEU A 190 -8.28 -0.08 -20.90
CA LEU A 190 -8.03 -0.55 -22.27
C LEU A 190 -7.61 0.60 -23.20
N ARG A 191 -8.28 1.75 -23.11
CA ARG A 191 -7.93 2.92 -23.91
C ARG A 191 -6.55 3.45 -23.54
N ILE A 192 -6.22 3.51 -22.25
CA ILE A 192 -4.91 3.97 -21.77
C ILE A 192 -3.80 3.05 -22.26
N PHE A 193 -3.94 1.74 -22.07
CA PHE A 193 -2.90 0.78 -22.46
C PHE A 193 -2.70 0.70 -23.97
N ARG A 194 -3.77 0.77 -24.77
CA ARG A 194 -3.65 0.83 -26.24
C ARG A 194 -3.00 2.10 -26.76
N LEU A 195 -3.06 3.20 -26.03
CA LEU A 195 -2.33 4.41 -26.39
C LEU A 195 -0.82 4.25 -26.18
N LEU A 196 -0.41 3.38 -25.24
CA LEU A 196 0.99 3.07 -24.97
C LEU A 196 1.52 1.94 -25.85
N ASP A 197 0.69 0.96 -26.20
CA ASP A 197 1.02 -0.13 -27.12
C ASP A 197 0.82 0.30 -28.59
N GLU A 198 1.70 1.16 -29.09
CA GLU A 198 1.67 1.62 -30.49
C GLU A 198 1.84 0.47 -31.49
N ALA A 199 2.48 -0.62 -31.07
CA ALA A 199 2.74 -1.79 -31.90
C ALA A 199 1.55 -2.75 -31.99
N GLY A 200 0.54 -2.61 -31.12
CA GLY A 200 -0.63 -3.50 -31.07
C GLY A 200 -0.28 -4.94 -30.68
N THR A 201 0.71 -5.10 -29.80
CA THR A 201 1.20 -6.39 -29.30
C THR A 201 0.34 -6.98 -28.19
N CYS A 202 -0.57 -6.20 -27.63
CA CYS A 202 -1.31 -6.47 -26.40
C CYS A 202 -0.40 -6.67 -25.18
N ARG A 203 0.82 -6.13 -25.21
CA ARG A 203 1.84 -6.21 -24.16
C ARG A 203 2.37 -4.82 -23.84
N LEU A 204 2.70 -4.61 -22.57
CA LEU A 204 3.42 -3.42 -22.11
C LEU A 204 4.58 -3.86 -21.23
N LEU A 205 5.68 -3.11 -21.25
CA LEU A 205 6.70 -3.27 -20.21
C LEU A 205 6.06 -3.03 -18.84
N PHE A 206 6.47 -3.79 -17.83
CA PHE A 206 5.92 -3.65 -16.47
C PHE A 206 6.02 -2.22 -15.94
N GLN A 207 7.12 -1.52 -16.24
CA GLN A 207 7.30 -0.12 -15.85
C GLN A 207 6.31 0.82 -16.57
N ASP A 208 6.01 0.58 -17.85
CA ASP A 208 5.02 1.36 -18.60
C ASP A 208 3.61 1.07 -18.10
N PHE A 209 3.31 -0.19 -17.76
CA PHE A 209 2.06 -0.58 -17.12
C PHE A 209 1.88 0.12 -15.75
N LYS A 210 2.89 0.07 -14.87
CA LYS A 210 2.88 0.74 -13.56
C LYS A 210 2.72 2.25 -13.71
N SER A 211 3.49 2.87 -14.60
CA SER A 211 3.40 4.30 -14.90
C SER A 211 2.03 4.70 -15.45
N ALA A 212 1.42 3.86 -16.29
CA ALA A 212 0.07 4.09 -16.80
C ALA A 212 -0.98 4.09 -15.68
N LEU A 213 -0.85 3.19 -14.69
CA LEU A 213 -1.72 3.17 -13.51
C LEU A 213 -1.54 4.42 -12.64
N GLU A 214 -0.29 4.81 -12.38
CA GLU A 214 0.05 6.00 -11.57
C GLU A 214 -0.46 7.31 -12.20
N ASN A 215 -0.46 7.39 -13.53
CA ASN A 215 -0.88 8.57 -14.28
C ASN A 215 -2.32 8.49 -14.80
N ALA A 216 -3.07 7.43 -14.47
CA ALA A 216 -4.45 7.28 -14.89
C ALA A 216 -5.34 8.38 -14.30
N PRO A 217 -6.32 8.90 -15.04
CA PRO A 217 -7.22 9.98 -14.58
C PRO A 217 -8.30 9.49 -13.59
N TYR A 218 -8.04 8.39 -12.86
CA TYR A 218 -9.02 7.68 -12.03
C TYR A 218 -8.76 7.78 -10.53
N HIS A 219 -7.81 8.62 -10.09
CA HIS A 219 -7.47 8.82 -8.66
C HIS A 219 -7.24 7.52 -7.89
N LEU A 220 -6.57 6.55 -8.53
CA LEU A 220 -6.17 5.33 -7.84
C LEU A 220 -5.33 5.67 -6.61
N THR A 221 -5.66 5.04 -5.50
CA THR A 221 -4.86 5.10 -4.28
C THR A 221 -3.55 4.34 -4.48
N ARG A 222 -2.59 4.59 -3.60
CA ARG A 222 -1.35 3.80 -3.56
C ARG A 222 -1.66 2.31 -3.39
N ARG A 223 -2.71 1.96 -2.65
CA ARG A 223 -3.08 0.57 -2.39
C ARG A 223 -3.63 -0.10 -3.65
N ASP A 224 -4.46 0.61 -4.42
CA ASP A 224 -4.99 0.15 -5.71
C ASP A 224 -3.87 -0.23 -6.67
N ILE A 225 -2.91 0.67 -6.86
CA ILE A 225 -1.77 0.46 -7.75
C ILE A 225 -0.95 -0.74 -7.28
N ARG A 226 -0.72 -0.87 -5.97
CA ARG A 226 0.00 -2.02 -5.41
C ARG A 226 -0.72 -3.34 -5.64
N VAL A 227 -2.04 -3.40 -5.40
CA VAL A 227 -2.83 -4.61 -5.65
C VAL A 227 -2.71 -5.00 -7.12
N LEU A 228 -2.93 -4.05 -8.04
CA LEU A 228 -2.87 -4.30 -9.47
C LEU A 228 -1.48 -4.77 -9.93
N CYS A 229 -0.40 -4.17 -9.41
CA CYS A 229 0.98 -4.55 -9.75
C CYS A 229 1.42 -5.88 -9.14
N ILE A 230 0.96 -6.23 -7.94
CA ILE A 230 1.33 -7.48 -7.28
C ILE A 230 0.59 -8.67 -7.89
N GLU A 231 -0.66 -8.49 -8.29
CA GLU A 231 -1.50 -9.53 -8.86
C GLU A 231 -1.37 -9.70 -10.38
N CYS A 232 -0.77 -8.73 -11.09
CA CYS A 232 -0.62 -8.85 -12.54
C CYS A 232 0.34 -9.99 -12.90
N VAL A 233 0.01 -10.72 -13.96
CA VAL A 233 0.85 -11.77 -14.51
C VAL A 233 1.88 -11.14 -15.44
N ALA A 234 3.09 -10.98 -14.91
CA ALA A 234 4.22 -10.42 -15.63
C ALA A 234 5.14 -11.57 -16.12
N SER A 235 5.46 -11.59 -17.41
CA SER A 235 6.27 -12.63 -18.05
C SER A 235 7.58 -12.05 -18.61
N PRO A 236 8.67 -12.83 -18.68
CA PRO A 236 9.88 -12.38 -19.37
C PRO A 236 9.54 -12.09 -20.83
N GLY A 237 9.88 -10.90 -21.33
CA GLY A 237 9.61 -10.55 -22.73
C GLY A 237 10.19 -11.56 -23.70
N ALA A 238 9.43 -11.90 -24.74
CA ALA A 238 9.91 -12.80 -25.78
C ALA A 238 11.13 -12.15 -26.45
N LYS A 239 12.25 -12.87 -26.55
CA LYS A 239 13.36 -12.42 -27.40
C LYS A 239 12.87 -12.44 -28.85
N ASP A 240 12.57 -11.26 -29.39
CA ASP A 240 12.39 -11.10 -30.82
C ASP A 240 13.70 -11.47 -31.53
N GLY A 241 13.70 -12.60 -32.22
CA GLY A 241 14.75 -12.96 -33.18
C GLY A 241 15.50 -14.24 -32.87
N GLU A 242 15.29 -15.23 -33.73
CA GLU A 242 16.10 -16.43 -33.90
C GLU A 242 17.60 -16.12 -33.89
N SER A 243 18.30 -16.59 -32.86
CA SER A 243 19.70 -16.97 -32.99
C SER A 243 19.84 -18.34 -32.32
N GLU A 244 19.72 -19.38 -33.14
CA GLU A 244 20.08 -20.73 -32.75
C GLU A 244 21.58 -20.75 -32.39
N GLY A 245 21.85 -20.90 -31.09
CA GLY A 245 23.15 -21.32 -30.59
C GLY A 245 23.85 -20.28 -29.72
N GLU A 246 23.54 -20.29 -28.42
CA GLU A 246 24.54 -20.56 -27.37
C GLU A 246 23.82 -20.83 -26.05
N LYS A 247 24.25 -21.86 -25.33
CA LYS A 247 23.73 -22.25 -24.01
C LYS A 247 24.27 -21.32 -22.93
N ASP A 248 23.46 -21.17 -21.89
CA ASP A 248 23.85 -20.80 -20.52
C ASP A 248 24.49 -19.42 -20.34
N GLU A 249 23.62 -18.41 -20.16
CA GLU A 249 23.72 -17.44 -19.08
C GLU A 249 22.35 -16.73 -18.96
N VAL A 250 21.68 -16.86 -17.82
CA VAL A 250 20.49 -16.06 -17.49
C VAL A 250 20.98 -14.62 -17.31
N ALA A 251 20.96 -13.85 -18.40
CA ALA A 251 21.39 -12.47 -18.39
C ALA A 251 20.49 -11.66 -17.45
N ALA A 252 21.09 -11.07 -16.43
CA ALA A 252 20.50 -10.00 -15.64
C ALA A 252 20.11 -8.85 -16.58
N GLY A 253 18.80 -8.65 -16.79
CA GLY A 253 18.29 -7.59 -17.69
C GLY A 253 17.09 -7.97 -18.56
N ALA A 254 16.49 -9.16 -18.41
CA ALA A 254 15.24 -9.47 -19.09
C ALA A 254 14.13 -8.51 -18.61
N GLN A 255 13.66 -7.65 -19.51
CA GLN A 255 12.53 -6.78 -19.24
C GLN A 255 11.26 -7.63 -19.10
N VAL A 256 10.48 -7.34 -18.07
CA VAL A 256 9.24 -8.05 -17.77
C VAL A 256 8.09 -7.33 -18.47
N GLU A 257 7.23 -8.08 -19.13
CA GLU A 257 6.07 -7.60 -19.86
C GLU A 257 4.77 -8.07 -19.22
N VAL A 258 3.74 -7.25 -19.31
CA VAL A 258 2.37 -7.51 -18.84
C VAL A 258 1.45 -7.63 -20.05
N GLU A 259 0.73 -8.75 -20.16
CA GLU A 259 -0.33 -8.94 -21.14
C GLU A 259 -1.59 -8.21 -20.67
N TYR A 260 -1.64 -6.90 -20.87
CA TYR A 260 -2.63 -6.03 -20.21
C TYR A 260 -4.09 -6.39 -20.57
N GLU A 261 -4.37 -6.95 -21.75
CA GLU A 261 -5.73 -7.38 -22.10
C GLU A 261 -6.21 -8.58 -21.28
N GLN A 262 -5.30 -9.42 -20.78
CA GLN A 262 -5.64 -10.51 -19.86
C GLN A 262 -5.88 -10.00 -18.43
N GLU A 263 -5.29 -8.85 -18.08
CA GLU A 263 -5.44 -8.26 -16.74
C GLU A 263 -6.73 -7.47 -16.57
N LEU A 264 -7.24 -6.84 -17.64
CA LEU A 264 -8.42 -5.98 -17.60
C LEU A 264 -9.64 -6.58 -16.90
N PRO A 265 -10.07 -7.84 -17.17
CA PRO A 265 -11.26 -8.43 -16.53
C PRO A 265 -11.14 -8.56 -15.00
N HIS A 266 -9.90 -8.56 -14.48
CA HIS A 266 -9.61 -8.72 -13.06
C HIS A 266 -9.43 -7.39 -12.32
N MET A 267 -9.23 -6.29 -13.05
CA MET A 267 -8.91 -4.99 -12.44
C MET A 267 -10.03 -4.50 -11.53
N PHE A 268 -11.29 -4.63 -11.94
CA PHE A 268 -12.43 -4.17 -11.14
C PHE A 268 -12.51 -4.89 -9.77
N ASP A 269 -12.44 -6.22 -9.78
CA ASP A 269 -12.50 -7.03 -8.55
C ASP A 269 -11.33 -6.74 -7.62
N ARG A 270 -10.13 -6.52 -8.19
CA ARG A 270 -8.92 -6.15 -7.46
C ARG A 270 -9.03 -4.77 -6.82
N LEU A 271 -9.64 -3.80 -7.50
CA LEU A 271 -9.90 -2.47 -6.93
C LEU A 271 -10.93 -2.54 -5.80
N GLN A 272 -12.01 -3.30 -5.95
CA GLN A 272 -12.97 -3.51 -4.87
C GLN A 272 -12.33 -4.15 -3.64
N LEU A 273 -11.42 -5.11 -3.87
CA LEU A 273 -10.66 -5.72 -2.81
C LEU A 273 -9.72 -4.72 -2.11
N ALA A 274 -9.09 -3.82 -2.86
CA ALA A 274 -8.28 -2.74 -2.30
C ALA A 274 -9.10 -1.74 -1.45
N GLU A 275 -10.33 -1.43 -1.87
CA GLU A 275 -11.28 -0.63 -1.10
C GLU A 275 -11.69 -1.36 0.19
N ALA A 276 -12.03 -2.65 0.11
CA ALA A 276 -12.35 -3.48 1.28
C ALA A 276 -11.19 -3.54 2.29
N PHE A 277 -9.94 -3.60 1.81
CA PHE A 277 -8.77 -3.52 2.66
C PHE A 277 -8.62 -2.18 3.37
N THR A 278 -8.95 -1.08 2.69
CA THR A 278 -8.86 0.27 3.24
C THR A 278 -9.94 0.49 4.30
N LEU A 279 -11.17 0.04 4.03
CA LEU A 279 -12.27 0.10 5.00
C LEU A 279 -11.94 -0.69 6.28
N PHE A 280 -11.33 -1.86 6.14
CA PHE A 280 -10.88 -2.64 7.29
C PHE A 280 -9.86 -1.90 8.16
N GLU A 281 -8.93 -1.15 7.55
CA GLU A 281 -7.96 -0.33 8.29
C GLU A 281 -8.64 0.85 9.02
N GLU A 282 -9.62 1.50 8.37
CA GLU A 282 -10.40 2.58 8.99
C GLU A 282 -11.24 2.10 10.17
N GLU A 283 -11.87 0.92 10.08
CA GLU A 283 -12.65 0.32 11.17
C GLU A 283 -11.80 -0.14 12.36
N GLU A 284 -10.54 -0.52 12.13
CA GLU A 284 -9.58 -0.84 13.21
C GLU A 284 -9.12 0.41 13.97
N ASP A 285 -8.99 1.56 13.30
CA ASP A 285 -8.57 2.82 13.93
C ASP A 285 -9.69 3.48 14.77
N GLU A 286 -10.96 3.15 14.50
CA GLU A 286 -12.12 3.65 15.25
C GLU A 286 -12.43 2.86 16.54
N ASN A 287 -11.83 1.68 16.74
CA ASN A 287 -12.09 0.77 17.88
C ASN A 287 -10.90 0.61 18.84
#